data_AF-A0A7C1A8U7-F1
#
_entry.id   AF-A0A7C1A8U7-F1
#
_cell.length_a   1.000
_cell.length_b   1.000
_cell.length_c   1.000
_cell.angle_alpha   90.00
_cell.angle_beta   90.00
_cell.angle_gamma   90.00
#
_symmetry.space_group_name_H-M   'P 1'
#
loop_
_entity.id
_entity.type
_entity.pdbx_description
1 polymer ?
#
loop_
_entity_poly.entity_id
_entity_poly.type
_entity_poly.pdbx_seq_one_letter_code
_entity_poly.pdbx_strand_id
1 'polypeptide(L)'
;MVNRLVWLKWRLLVNGLKRDRQRAVGFPLVVLLIVWVSFRLSEHFVDTALSLSGQAREEFTYWAALIAWLVWSTLPVLLFPLDETLDPARFSLSPIPRGKLVVGLTAAALITPTLFVPIVLLADDLRLFAHGPRAPVAWLASVLLLLLMVVSGRAFSSFVTRVLRGRRGRDIAMLIVGSIGVAGFGLQQLLSRTIDTLGMEGAVLSYPLSSIAWALPPVAAQRAVTEAGSGSLVTAIAMLAVGTGWLLLIAFVWDRLLGHLTTTPEAVTSPTTRRNGHGFARLPGW
;
A
#
# COMPACT_ATOMS: atom_id res chain seq x y z
N MET A 1 -25.33 -1.18 1.84
CA MET A 1 -24.66 -2.41 1.34
C MET A 1 -23.23 -2.57 1.86
N VAL A 2 -22.45 -1.48 1.99
CA VAL A 2 -21.10 -1.49 2.61
C VAL A 2 -21.12 -2.05 4.04
N ASN A 3 -22.10 -1.66 4.87
CA ASN A 3 -22.22 -2.12 6.26
C ASN A 3 -22.39 -3.65 6.40
N ARG A 4 -23.04 -4.31 5.42
CA ARG A 4 -23.20 -5.77 5.41
C ARG A 4 -21.90 -6.50 5.03
N LEU A 5 -21.08 -5.92 4.17
CA LEU A 5 -19.76 -6.46 3.80
C LEU A 5 -18.76 -6.34 4.96
N VAL A 6 -18.75 -5.19 5.64
CA VAL A 6 -17.96 -4.96 6.85
C VAL A 6 -18.34 -5.96 7.95
N TRP A 7 -19.64 -6.16 8.18
CA TRP A 7 -20.14 -7.12 9.16
C TRP A 7 -19.83 -8.58 8.81
N LEU A 8 -19.90 -8.95 7.53
CA LEU A 8 -19.52 -10.28 7.05
C LEU A 8 -18.02 -10.55 7.23
N LYS A 9 -17.15 -9.57 6.91
CA LYS A 9 -15.71 -9.69 7.14
C LYS A 9 -15.41 -9.82 8.64
N TRP A 10 -16.04 -8.99 9.48
CA TRP A 10 -15.92 -9.08 10.93
C TRP A 10 -16.36 -10.45 11.46
N ARG A 11 -17.53 -10.95 11.04
CA ARG A 11 -18.01 -12.28 11.42
C ARG A 11 -17.11 -13.42 10.94
N LEU A 12 -16.54 -13.32 9.74
CA LEU A 12 -15.60 -14.32 9.21
C LEU A 12 -14.27 -14.30 9.97
N LEU A 13 -13.77 -13.14 10.37
CA LEU A 13 -12.60 -13.02 11.24
C LEU A 13 -12.89 -13.63 12.62
N VAL A 14 -14.00 -13.25 13.25
CA VAL A 14 -14.40 -13.76 14.58
C VAL A 14 -14.67 -15.27 14.56
N ASN A 15 -15.35 -15.78 13.53
CA ASN A 15 -15.64 -17.21 13.41
C ASN A 15 -14.42 -18.02 12.95
N GLY A 16 -13.50 -17.41 12.20
CA GLY A 16 -12.21 -18.00 11.83
C GLY A 16 -11.28 -18.14 13.04
N LEU A 17 -11.28 -17.17 13.95
CA LEU A 17 -10.57 -17.26 15.24
C LEU A 17 -11.14 -18.37 16.13
N LYS A 18 -12.45 -18.63 16.08
CA LYS A 18 -13.09 -19.65 16.93
C LYS A 18 -12.86 -21.09 16.47
N ARG A 19 -12.56 -21.33 15.18
CA ARG A 19 -12.56 -22.67 14.59
C ARG A 19 -11.18 -23.24 14.26
N ASP A 20 -10.15 -22.39 14.26
CA ASP A 20 -8.78 -22.75 13.89
C ASP A 20 -7.79 -22.31 14.98
N ARG A 21 -7.23 -23.29 15.72
CA ARG A 21 -6.31 -23.07 16.85
C ARG A 21 -5.04 -22.32 16.43
N GLN A 22 -4.56 -22.51 15.20
CA GLN A 22 -3.40 -21.78 14.68
C GLN A 22 -3.72 -20.30 14.42
N ARG A 23 -4.94 -20.00 13.96
CA ARG A 23 -5.41 -18.61 13.76
C ARG A 23 -5.74 -17.91 15.07
N ALA A 24 -6.22 -18.65 16.08
CA ALA A 24 -6.51 -18.12 17.41
C ALA A 24 -5.26 -17.59 18.14
N VAL A 25 -4.10 -18.21 17.94
CA VAL A 25 -2.82 -17.77 18.53
C VAL A 25 -2.04 -16.85 17.59
N GLY A 26 -2.02 -17.14 16.28
CA GLY A 26 -1.28 -16.36 15.30
C GLY A 26 -1.82 -14.95 15.10
N PHE A 27 -3.14 -14.76 15.09
CA PHE A 27 -3.75 -13.44 14.91
C PHE A 27 -3.39 -12.44 16.01
N PRO A 28 -3.60 -12.73 17.32
CA PRO A 28 -3.22 -11.80 18.38
C PRO A 28 -1.72 -11.54 18.43
N LEU A 29 -0.87 -12.53 18.10
CA LEU A 29 0.58 -12.34 18.01
C LEU A 29 0.94 -11.34 16.91
N VAL A 30 0.34 -11.47 15.71
CA VAL A 30 0.56 -10.52 14.60
C VAL A 30 0.02 -9.14 14.94
N VAL A 31 -1.15 -9.03 15.57
CA VAL A 31 -1.68 -7.74 16.02
C VAL A 31 -0.77 -7.10 17.06
N LEU A 32 -0.30 -7.87 18.05
CA LEU A 32 0.65 -7.40 19.06
C LEU A 32 1.95 -6.93 18.43
N LEU A 33 2.49 -7.68 17.46
CA LEU A 33 3.68 -7.31 16.70
C LEU A 33 3.46 -6.00 15.93
N ILE A 34 2.33 -5.85 15.22
CA ILE A 34 2.01 -4.61 14.49
C ILE A 34 1.91 -3.44 15.45
N VAL A 35 1.23 -3.61 16.59
CA VAL A 35 1.10 -2.56 17.61
C VAL A 35 2.47 -2.18 18.17
N TRP A 36 3.29 -3.17 18.54
CA TRP A 36 4.64 -2.96 19.05
C TRP A 36 5.54 -2.25 18.03
N VAL A 37 5.56 -2.70 16.77
CA VAL A 37 6.30 -2.04 15.68
C VAL A 37 5.80 -0.61 15.46
N SER A 38 4.48 -0.38 15.49
CA SER A 38 3.90 0.96 15.31
C SER A 38 4.38 1.92 16.40
N PHE A 39 4.38 1.48 17.66
CA PHE A 39 4.88 2.30 18.77
C PHE A 39 6.37 2.56 18.67
N ARG A 40 7.20 1.56 18.33
CA ARG A 40 8.65 1.76 18.17
C ARG A 40 8.99 2.71 17.03
N LEU A 41 8.23 2.63 15.93
CA LEU A 41 8.41 3.51 14.79
C LEU A 41 7.94 4.93 15.09
N SER A 42 6.82 5.07 15.82
CA SER A 42 6.30 6.35 16.34
C SER A 42 7.29 7.04 17.27
N GLU A 43 7.80 6.32 18.29
CA GLU A 43 8.82 6.83 19.21
C GLU A 43 10.03 7.37 18.44
N HIS A 44 10.58 6.57 17.52
CA HIS A 44 11.75 6.95 16.75
C HIS A 44 11.47 8.14 15.81
N PHE A 45 10.30 8.17 15.17
CA PHE A 45 9.88 9.27 14.30
C PHE A 45 9.80 10.59 15.07
N VAL A 46 9.12 10.59 16.22
CA VAL A 46 8.93 11.80 17.04
C VAL A 46 10.25 12.25 17.65
N ASP A 47 11.05 11.34 18.23
CA ASP A 47 12.35 11.66 18.82
C ASP A 47 13.30 12.29 17.80
N THR A 48 13.39 11.67 16.62
CA THR A 48 14.19 12.21 15.51
C THR A 48 13.65 13.57 15.07
N ALA A 49 12.34 13.70 14.82
CA ALA A 49 11.75 14.96 14.38
C ALA A 49 12.02 16.10 15.37
N LEU A 50 11.87 15.84 16.67
CA LEU A 50 12.08 16.85 17.72
C LEU A 50 13.55 17.23 17.90
N SER A 51 14.49 16.31 17.62
CA SER A 51 15.94 16.59 17.66
C SER A 51 16.42 17.52 16.54
N LEU A 52 15.65 17.65 15.46
CA LEU A 52 16.00 18.44 14.28
C LEU A 52 15.55 19.90 14.40
N SER A 53 16.29 20.80 13.73
CA SER A 53 15.86 22.19 13.51
C SER A 53 14.56 22.27 12.70
N GLY A 54 13.85 23.42 12.73
CA GLY A 54 12.54 23.56 12.09
C GLY A 54 12.52 23.19 10.61
N GLN A 55 13.48 23.69 9.82
CA GLN A 55 13.58 23.37 8.40
C GLN A 55 13.98 21.90 8.16
N ALA A 56 14.96 21.38 8.92
CA ALA A 56 15.38 19.99 8.80
C ALA A 56 14.26 19.01 9.19
N ARG A 57 13.44 19.37 10.18
CA ARG A 57 12.25 18.61 10.61
C ARG A 57 11.22 18.51 9.49
N GLU A 58 10.93 19.60 8.79
CA GLU A 58 10.03 19.58 7.63
C GLU A 58 10.55 18.64 6.54
N GLU A 59 11.81 18.79 6.13
CA GLU A 59 12.44 17.93 5.11
C GLU A 59 12.48 16.45 5.53
N PHE A 60 12.76 16.18 6.81
CA PHE A 60 12.69 14.85 7.38
C PHE A 60 11.31 14.24 7.22
N THR A 61 10.24 14.99 7.50
CA THR A 61 8.88 14.47 7.34
C THR A 61 8.49 14.24 5.88
N TYR A 62 9.01 15.03 4.93
CA TYR A 62 8.85 14.77 3.50
C TYR A 62 9.51 13.44 3.10
N TRP A 63 10.73 13.19 3.60
CA TRP A 63 11.43 11.92 3.37
C TRP A 63 10.70 10.75 4.02
N ALA A 64 10.23 10.91 5.26
CA ALA A 64 9.46 9.91 5.97
C ALA A 64 8.15 9.56 5.23
N ALA A 65 7.41 10.55 4.75
CA ALA A 65 6.19 10.34 3.97
C ALA A 65 6.47 9.60 2.65
N LEU A 66 7.55 9.97 1.95
CA LEU A 66 7.96 9.31 0.72
C LEU A 66 8.36 7.85 0.95
N ILE A 67 9.23 7.59 1.93
CA ILE A 67 9.70 6.24 2.27
C ILE A 67 8.52 5.40 2.74
N ALA A 68 7.67 5.93 3.62
CA ALA A 68 6.47 5.24 4.07
C ALA A 68 5.58 4.88 2.88
N TRP A 69 5.38 5.78 1.91
CA TRP A 69 4.56 5.54 0.72
C TRP A 69 5.14 4.46 -0.19
N LEU A 70 6.45 4.47 -0.41
CA LEU A 70 7.15 3.44 -1.17
C LEU A 70 7.08 2.07 -0.49
N VAL A 71 7.37 2.01 0.81
CA VAL A 71 7.28 0.79 1.60
C VAL A 71 5.84 0.29 1.56
N TRP A 72 4.85 1.11 1.88
CA TRP A 72 3.45 0.69 1.93
C TRP A 72 2.89 0.22 0.58
N SER A 73 3.31 0.87 -0.51
CA SER A 73 2.85 0.49 -1.85
C SER A 73 3.46 -0.82 -2.34
N THR A 74 4.72 -1.11 -1.97
CA THR A 74 5.47 -2.29 -2.44
C THR A 74 5.37 -3.49 -1.49
N LEU A 75 5.21 -3.27 -0.18
CA LEU A 75 5.20 -4.29 0.86
C LEU A 75 4.24 -5.47 0.59
N PRO A 76 2.98 -5.24 0.12
CA PRO A 76 2.07 -6.35 -0.14
C PRO A 76 2.59 -7.31 -1.21
N VAL A 77 3.32 -6.80 -2.21
CA VAL A 77 3.87 -7.62 -3.29
C VAL A 77 5.09 -8.39 -2.84
N LEU A 78 5.90 -7.82 -1.94
CA LEU A 78 7.12 -8.44 -1.40
C LEU A 78 6.81 -9.52 -0.36
N LEU A 79 5.83 -9.28 0.53
CA LEU A 79 5.49 -10.18 1.64
C LEU A 79 4.52 -11.29 1.23
N PHE A 80 3.68 -11.04 0.23
CA PHE A 80 2.81 -12.05 -0.36
C PHE A 80 3.27 -12.33 -1.78
N PRO A 81 4.44 -12.97 -1.98
CA PRO A 81 4.85 -13.46 -3.28
C PRO A 81 3.90 -14.62 -3.65
N LEU A 82 2.74 -14.27 -4.21
CA LEU A 82 1.86 -15.15 -4.96
C LEU A 82 1.67 -16.51 -4.30
N ASP A 83 1.07 -16.49 -3.12
CA ASP A 83 0.37 -17.65 -2.65
C ASP A 83 -0.74 -17.96 -3.67
N GLU A 84 -0.57 -19.04 -4.45
CA GLU A 84 -1.58 -19.62 -5.36
C GLU A 84 -2.90 -19.96 -4.62
N THR A 85 -2.93 -19.80 -3.31
CA THR A 85 -4.09 -19.99 -2.42
C THR A 85 -5.08 -18.81 -2.45
N LEU A 86 -4.70 -17.64 -2.98
CA LEU A 86 -5.58 -16.47 -3.16
C LEU A 86 -6.03 -16.29 -4.63
N ASP A 87 -6.30 -17.38 -5.34
CA ASP A 87 -6.83 -17.31 -6.69
C ASP A 87 -8.26 -16.71 -6.72
N PRO A 88 -8.47 -15.51 -7.29
CA PRO A 88 -9.81 -14.94 -7.45
C PRO A 88 -10.70 -15.78 -8.38
N ALA A 89 -10.12 -16.67 -9.18
CA ALA A 89 -10.86 -17.57 -10.06
C ALA A 89 -11.67 -18.63 -9.28
N ARG A 90 -11.33 -18.90 -8.00
CA ARG A 90 -12.17 -19.73 -7.11
C ARG A 90 -13.42 -19.02 -6.58
N PHE A 91 -13.51 -17.70 -6.74
CA PHE A 91 -14.70 -16.91 -6.40
C PHE A 91 -15.57 -16.55 -7.62
N SER A 92 -15.22 -17.03 -8.82
CA SER A 92 -15.98 -16.82 -10.07
C SER A 92 -17.38 -17.44 -10.06
N LEU A 93 -17.70 -18.27 -9.06
CA LEU A 93 -19.03 -18.85 -8.86
C LEU A 93 -20.00 -17.95 -8.07
N SER A 94 -19.59 -16.74 -7.64
CA SER A 94 -20.48 -15.85 -6.88
C SER A 94 -20.90 -14.60 -7.68
N PRO A 95 -22.21 -14.38 -7.90
CA PRO A 95 -22.74 -13.30 -8.74
C PRO A 95 -22.72 -11.95 -7.99
N ILE A 96 -21.55 -11.32 -7.88
CA ILE A 96 -21.41 -10.03 -7.17
C ILE A 96 -20.98 -8.92 -8.16
N PRO A 97 -21.73 -7.80 -8.26
CA PRO A 97 -21.48 -6.75 -9.24
C PRO A 97 -20.19 -5.94 -8.98
N ARG A 98 -19.49 -5.60 -10.08
CA ARG A 98 -18.14 -5.02 -10.18
C ARG A 98 -17.85 -3.83 -9.25
N GLY A 99 -18.79 -2.88 -9.11
CA GLY A 99 -18.61 -1.71 -8.24
C GLY A 99 -18.56 -2.02 -6.74
N LYS A 100 -19.19 -3.12 -6.29
CA LYS A 100 -19.17 -3.55 -4.88
C LYS A 100 -17.92 -4.34 -4.52
N LEU A 101 -17.21 -4.86 -5.51
CA LEU A 101 -15.97 -5.61 -5.34
C LEU A 101 -14.80 -4.68 -5.07
N VAL A 102 -14.72 -3.55 -5.78
CA VAL A 102 -13.75 -2.47 -5.48
C VAL A 102 -14.03 -1.89 -4.11
N VAL A 103 -15.26 -1.45 -3.81
CA VAL A 103 -15.61 -0.92 -2.48
C VAL A 103 -15.44 -1.97 -1.38
N GLY A 104 -15.71 -3.25 -1.66
CA GLY A 104 -15.54 -4.36 -0.71
C GLY A 104 -14.07 -4.70 -0.45
N LEU A 105 -13.22 -4.66 -1.47
CA LEU A 105 -11.76 -4.85 -1.35
C LEU A 105 -11.10 -3.63 -0.70
N THR A 106 -11.56 -2.41 -0.98
CA THR A 106 -11.10 -1.19 -0.32
C THR A 106 -11.57 -1.15 1.14
N ALA A 107 -12.82 -1.51 1.43
CA ALA A 107 -13.32 -1.65 2.81
C ALA A 107 -12.64 -2.80 3.57
N ALA A 108 -12.33 -3.91 2.88
CA ALA A 108 -11.52 -4.98 3.45
C ALA A 108 -10.07 -4.54 3.66
N ALA A 109 -9.50 -3.69 2.79
CA ALA A 109 -8.18 -3.08 2.99
C ALA A 109 -8.17 -2.18 4.23
N LEU A 110 -9.22 -1.38 4.38
CA LEU A 110 -9.45 -0.44 5.48
C LEU A 110 -9.57 -1.12 6.85
N ILE A 111 -9.98 -2.40 6.87
CA ILE A 111 -10.05 -3.23 8.08
C ILE A 111 -8.92 -4.25 8.05
N THR A 112 -7.68 -3.76 7.94
CA THR A 112 -6.49 -4.58 8.12
C THR A 112 -5.73 -4.01 9.31
N PRO A 113 -5.34 -4.82 10.30
CA PRO A 113 -4.56 -4.34 11.45
C PRO A 113 -3.32 -3.54 11.04
N THR A 114 -2.78 -3.80 9.86
CA THR A 114 -1.64 -3.09 9.29
C THR A 114 -1.84 -1.58 9.19
N LEU A 115 -3.07 -1.09 8.96
CA LEU A 115 -3.35 0.35 8.85
C LEU A 115 -3.12 1.12 10.15
N PHE A 116 -2.96 0.40 11.27
CA PHE A 116 -2.58 1.01 12.53
C PHE A 116 -1.24 1.77 12.40
N VAL A 117 -0.26 1.23 11.68
CA VAL A 117 1.06 1.86 11.49
C VAL A 117 0.95 3.26 10.86
N PRO A 118 0.40 3.44 9.64
CA PRO A 118 0.31 4.76 9.03
C PRO A 118 -0.62 5.71 9.81
N ILE A 119 -1.66 5.21 10.47
CA ILE A 119 -2.54 6.06 11.28
C ILE A 119 -1.78 6.66 12.47
N VAL A 120 -0.98 5.87 13.17
CA VAL A 120 -0.16 6.36 14.31
C VAL A 120 0.85 7.39 13.83
N LEU A 121 1.58 7.11 12.74
CA LEU A 121 2.55 8.05 12.18
C LEU A 121 1.92 9.38 11.73
N LEU A 122 0.76 9.32 11.06
CA LEU A 122 0.03 10.52 10.66
C LEU A 122 -0.53 11.30 11.86
N ALA A 123 -0.89 10.60 12.94
CA ALA A 123 -1.31 11.26 14.18
C ALA A 123 -0.14 12.00 14.84
N ASP A 124 1.07 11.43 14.83
CA ASP A 124 2.28 12.09 15.31
C ASP A 124 2.67 13.28 14.44
N ASP A 125 2.56 13.13 13.13
CA ASP A 125 2.78 14.22 12.18
C ASP A 125 1.81 15.40 12.41
N LEU A 126 0.52 15.12 12.57
CA LEU A 126 -0.48 16.14 12.93
C LEU A 126 -0.17 16.78 14.30
N ARG A 127 0.34 16.03 15.28
CA ARG A 127 0.75 16.60 16.57
C ARG A 127 1.92 17.56 16.45
N LEU A 128 2.81 17.37 15.48
CA LEU A 128 3.98 18.21 15.26
C LEU A 128 3.67 19.48 14.47
N PHE A 129 2.68 19.45 13.57
CA PHE A 129 2.44 20.54 12.61
C PHE A 129 1.03 21.12 12.62
N ALA A 130 0.00 20.39 13.05
CA ALA A 130 -1.39 20.86 12.95
C ALA A 130 -1.77 21.80 14.11
N HIS A 131 -1.16 22.98 14.13
CA HIS A 131 -1.41 24.02 15.13
C HIS A 131 -2.19 25.21 14.55
N GLY A 132 -3.00 25.86 15.37
CA GLY A 132 -3.69 27.10 15.02
C GLY A 132 -4.95 26.94 14.15
N PRO A 133 -5.50 28.06 13.63
CA PRO A 133 -6.83 28.09 12.99
C PRO A 133 -6.89 27.34 11.65
N ARG A 134 -5.74 26.95 11.10
CA ARG A 134 -5.61 26.29 9.79
C ARG A 134 -5.42 24.78 9.90
N ALA A 135 -5.41 24.24 11.12
CA ALA A 135 -5.35 22.81 11.39
C ALA A 135 -6.29 21.96 10.52
N PRO A 136 -7.54 22.39 10.18
CA PRO A 136 -8.41 21.58 9.32
C PRO A 136 -7.80 21.21 7.95
N VAL A 137 -6.94 22.08 7.38
CA VAL A 137 -6.24 21.79 6.12
C VAL A 137 -5.18 20.71 6.31
N ALA A 138 -4.42 20.77 7.41
CA ALA A 138 -3.48 19.71 7.78
C ALA A 138 -4.18 18.36 7.95
N TRP A 139 -5.33 18.33 8.64
CA TRP A 139 -6.14 17.11 8.77
C TRP A 139 -6.57 16.55 7.42
N LEU A 140 -7.05 17.40 6.51
CA LEU A 140 -7.44 16.98 5.17
C LEU A 140 -6.25 16.45 4.36
N ALA A 141 -5.09 17.10 4.48
CA ALA A 141 -3.84 16.68 3.84
C ALA A 141 -3.34 15.33 4.38
N SER A 142 -3.41 15.07 5.69
CA SER A 142 -3.06 13.77 6.27
C SER A 142 -4.02 12.66 5.82
N VAL A 143 -5.32 12.96 5.69
CA VAL A 143 -6.30 12.02 5.11
C VAL A 143 -5.95 11.72 3.64
N LEU A 144 -5.60 12.75 2.88
CA LEU A 144 -5.15 12.60 1.49
C LEU A 144 -3.89 11.73 1.39
N LEU A 145 -2.91 11.94 2.27
CA LEU A 145 -1.69 11.12 2.33
C LEU A 145 -2.05 9.65 2.61
N LEU A 146 -2.91 9.38 3.60
CA LEU A 146 -3.39 8.02 3.89
C LEU A 146 -4.07 7.37 2.68
N LEU A 147 -4.94 8.12 2.00
CA LEU A 147 -5.62 7.66 0.79
C LEU A 147 -4.63 7.35 -0.33
N LEU A 148 -3.62 8.20 -0.53
CA LEU A 148 -2.53 7.95 -1.48
C LEU A 148 -1.83 6.63 -1.17
N MET A 149 -1.47 6.37 0.09
CA MET A 149 -0.83 5.09 0.46
C MET A 149 -1.73 3.90 0.11
N VAL A 150 -3.00 3.96 0.51
CA VAL A 150 -3.97 2.86 0.30
C VAL A 150 -4.23 2.61 -1.18
N VAL A 151 -4.52 3.68 -1.95
CA VAL A 151 -4.84 3.59 -3.37
C VAL A 151 -3.61 3.14 -4.16
N SER A 152 -2.42 3.69 -3.88
CA SER A 152 -1.18 3.27 -4.55
C SER A 152 -0.85 1.81 -4.27
N GLY A 153 -0.98 1.33 -3.04
CA GLY A 153 -0.74 -0.09 -2.74
C GLY A 153 -1.72 -1.01 -3.46
N ARG A 154 -2.99 -0.61 -3.59
CA ARG A 154 -4.01 -1.39 -4.33
C ARG A 154 -3.79 -1.36 -5.84
N ALA A 155 -3.46 -0.20 -6.40
CA ALA A 155 -3.13 -0.03 -7.80
C ALA A 155 -1.89 -0.86 -8.17
N PHE A 156 -0.83 -0.77 -7.37
CA PHE A 156 0.41 -1.51 -7.57
C PHE A 156 0.22 -3.02 -7.48
N SER A 157 -0.49 -3.50 -6.44
CA SER A 157 -0.82 -4.92 -6.31
C SER A 157 -1.62 -5.44 -7.52
N SER A 158 -2.62 -4.67 -7.97
CA SER A 158 -3.44 -5.03 -9.14
C SER A 158 -2.61 -5.07 -10.43
N PHE A 159 -1.68 -4.13 -10.58
CA PHE A 159 -0.76 -4.08 -11.71
C PHE A 159 0.15 -5.30 -11.76
N VAL A 160 0.76 -5.68 -10.64
CA VAL A 160 1.63 -6.87 -10.57
C VAL A 160 0.84 -8.15 -10.86
N THR A 161 -0.36 -8.32 -10.29
CA THR A 161 -1.24 -9.46 -10.61
C THR A 161 -1.56 -9.54 -12.10
N ARG A 162 -1.78 -8.40 -12.77
CA ARG A 162 -1.99 -8.36 -14.22
C ARG A 162 -0.76 -8.80 -15.00
N VAL A 163 0.43 -8.30 -14.63
CA VAL A 163 1.69 -8.68 -15.29
C VAL A 163 1.84 -10.20 -15.25
N LEU A 164 1.61 -10.82 -14.09
CA LEU A 164 1.73 -12.25 -13.87
C LEU A 164 0.79 -13.12 -14.71
N ARG A 165 -0.39 -12.61 -15.06
CA ARG A 165 -1.36 -13.33 -15.91
C ARG A 165 -0.94 -13.42 -17.38
N GLY A 166 0.08 -12.67 -17.81
CA GLY A 166 0.59 -12.73 -19.18
C GLY A 166 1.41 -14.00 -19.47
N ARG A 167 1.52 -14.43 -20.74
CA ARG A 167 2.34 -15.59 -21.15
C ARG A 167 3.84 -15.45 -20.79
N ARG A 168 4.34 -14.22 -20.63
CA ARG A 168 5.70 -13.88 -20.16
C ARG A 168 5.69 -13.26 -18.76
N GLY A 169 4.57 -13.36 -18.05
CA GLY A 169 4.28 -12.58 -16.86
C GLY A 169 5.15 -12.91 -15.66
N ARG A 170 5.54 -14.17 -15.53
CA ARG A 170 6.36 -14.65 -14.41
C ARG A 170 7.75 -14.04 -14.41
N ASP A 171 8.44 -14.05 -15.56
CA ASP A 171 9.79 -13.52 -15.66
C ASP A 171 9.80 -11.99 -15.48
N ILE A 172 8.81 -11.29 -16.02
CA ILE A 172 8.65 -9.84 -15.83
C ILE A 172 8.34 -9.51 -14.36
N ALA A 173 7.51 -10.29 -13.69
CA ALA A 173 7.21 -10.07 -12.28
C ALA A 173 8.43 -10.33 -11.38
N MET A 174 9.23 -11.37 -11.68
CA MET A 174 10.50 -11.60 -10.99
C MET A 174 11.46 -10.43 -11.19
N LEU A 175 11.53 -9.87 -12.42
CA LEU A 175 12.33 -8.67 -12.68
C LEU A 175 11.80 -7.46 -11.90
N ILE A 176 10.49 -7.21 -11.87
CA ILE A 176 9.90 -6.09 -11.11
C ILE A 176 10.20 -6.24 -9.62
N VAL A 177 9.94 -7.41 -9.04
CA VAL A 177 10.17 -7.67 -7.61
C VAL A 177 11.67 -7.57 -7.27
N GLY A 178 12.52 -8.15 -8.11
CA GLY A 178 13.98 -8.08 -7.97
C GLY A 178 14.50 -6.65 -8.07
N SER A 179 14.02 -5.88 -9.05
CA SER A 179 14.38 -4.46 -9.22
C SER A 179 13.95 -3.62 -8.03
N ILE A 180 12.77 -3.86 -7.45
CA ILE A 180 12.33 -3.17 -6.23
C ILE A 180 13.24 -3.49 -5.05
N GLY A 181 13.61 -4.77 -4.89
CA GLY A 181 14.55 -5.19 -3.84
C GLY A 181 15.92 -4.52 -3.99
N VAL A 182 16.50 -4.55 -5.21
CA VAL A 182 17.80 -3.93 -5.50
C VAL A 182 17.76 -2.41 -5.34
N ALA A 183 16.72 -1.75 -5.87
CA ALA A 183 16.56 -0.30 -5.75
C ALA A 183 16.33 0.12 -4.29
N GLY A 184 15.51 -0.64 -3.55
CA GLY A 184 15.25 -0.40 -2.13
C GLY A 184 16.51 -0.58 -1.28
N PHE A 185 17.28 -1.63 -1.52
CA PHE A 185 18.57 -1.85 -0.84
C PHE A 185 19.59 -0.76 -1.19
N GLY A 186 19.69 -0.38 -2.47
CA GLY A 186 20.57 0.70 -2.92
C GLY A 186 20.20 2.04 -2.27
N LEU A 187 18.91 2.38 -2.25
CA LEU A 187 18.41 3.59 -1.60
C LEU A 187 18.71 3.58 -0.10
N GLN A 188 18.47 2.46 0.58
CA GLN A 188 18.79 2.31 2.01
C GLN A 188 20.28 2.50 2.27
N GLN A 189 21.15 1.87 1.47
CA GLN A 189 22.59 1.99 1.63
C GLN A 189 23.10 3.42 1.40
N LEU A 190 22.51 4.13 0.44
CA LEU A 190 22.81 5.54 0.20
C LEU A 190 22.36 6.39 1.39
N LEU A 191 21.10 6.25 1.85
CA LEU A 191 20.57 6.96 3.00
C LEU A 191 21.43 6.74 4.25
N SER A 192 21.73 5.47 4.59
CA SER A 192 22.57 5.14 5.74
C SER A 192 23.94 5.79 5.64
N ARG A 193 24.62 5.70 4.49
CA ARG A 193 25.93 6.35 4.32
C ARG A 193 25.84 7.87 4.47
N THR A 194 24.85 8.50 3.85
CA THR A 194 24.67 9.95 3.93
C THR A 194 24.41 10.39 5.37
N ILE A 195 23.54 9.69 6.09
CA ILE A 195 23.24 9.94 7.51
C ILE A 195 24.47 9.71 8.39
N ASP A 196 25.25 8.64 8.15
CA ASP A 196 26.46 8.35 8.91
C ASP A 196 27.52 9.45 8.72
N THR A 197 27.62 10.01 7.51
CA THR A 197 28.60 11.05 7.17
C THR A 197 28.20 12.46 7.59
N LEU A 198 26.92 12.83 7.46
CA LEU A 198 26.43 14.20 7.62
C LEU A 198 25.55 14.39 8.85
N GLY A 199 25.20 13.31 9.54
CA GLY A 199 24.09 13.27 10.49
C GLY A 199 22.72 13.35 9.79
N MET A 200 21.67 13.09 10.55
CA MET A 200 20.30 13.12 10.00
C MET A 200 19.92 14.50 9.46
N GLU A 201 20.28 15.55 10.19
CA GLU A 201 20.02 16.94 9.80
C GLU A 201 20.76 17.34 8.52
N GLY A 202 22.07 17.07 8.46
CA GLY A 202 22.87 17.36 7.28
C GLY A 202 22.39 16.58 6.05
N ALA A 203 21.94 15.33 6.22
CA ALA A 203 21.41 14.51 5.14
C ALA A 203 20.14 15.10 4.51
N VAL A 204 19.15 15.46 5.33
CA VAL A 204 17.86 15.98 4.82
C VAL A 204 18.00 17.39 4.23
N LEU A 205 18.89 18.22 4.79
CA LEU A 205 19.16 19.56 4.26
C LEU A 205 20.02 19.53 2.98
N SER A 206 20.87 18.52 2.80
CA SER A 206 21.66 18.35 1.57
C SER A 206 20.80 17.89 0.39
N TYR A 207 19.71 17.16 0.68
CA TYR A 207 18.76 16.67 -0.33
C TYR A 207 17.32 17.11 -0.02
N PRO A 208 17.01 18.40 -0.13
CA PRO A 208 15.72 18.95 0.24
C PRO A 208 14.64 18.57 -0.79
N LEU A 209 13.71 17.70 -0.39
CA LEU A 209 12.61 17.24 -1.23
C LEU A 209 11.65 18.38 -1.57
N SER A 210 11.55 19.41 -0.73
CA SER A 210 10.73 20.60 -1.02
C SER A 210 11.16 21.36 -2.28
N SER A 211 12.37 21.13 -2.77
CA SER A 211 12.90 21.74 -4.00
C SER A 211 13.10 20.71 -5.12
N ILE A 212 13.67 19.54 -4.81
CA ILE A 212 14.04 18.53 -5.82
C ILE A 212 12.80 17.79 -6.31
N ALA A 213 11.87 17.48 -5.41
CA ALA A 213 10.81 16.49 -5.66
C ALA A 213 9.45 16.91 -5.07
N TRP A 214 9.21 18.22 -5.01
CA TRP A 214 8.03 18.82 -4.38
C TRP A 214 6.71 18.33 -4.94
N ALA A 215 6.69 17.96 -6.22
CA ALA A 215 5.51 17.49 -6.94
C ALA A 215 5.23 16.00 -6.73
N LEU A 216 6.09 15.24 -6.03
CA LEU A 216 5.81 13.84 -5.75
C LEU A 216 4.54 13.69 -4.91
N PRO A 217 3.68 12.68 -5.16
CA PRO A 217 2.38 12.56 -4.48
C PRO A 217 2.46 12.64 -2.94
N PRO A 218 3.31 11.84 -2.24
CA PRO A 218 3.37 11.91 -0.79
C PRO A 218 4.04 13.20 -0.29
N VAL A 219 4.98 13.76 -1.05
CA VAL A 219 5.68 15.01 -0.68
C VAL A 219 4.72 16.21 -0.77
N ALA A 220 3.92 16.29 -1.82
CA ALA A 220 2.90 17.34 -1.96
C ALA A 220 1.85 17.26 -0.84
N ALA A 221 1.36 16.05 -0.52
CA ALA A 221 0.42 15.88 0.58
C ALA A 221 1.03 16.25 1.94
N GLN A 222 2.26 15.82 2.21
CA GLN A 222 2.96 16.16 3.45
C GLN A 222 3.28 17.66 3.55
N ARG A 223 3.69 18.30 2.45
CA ARG A 223 3.94 19.74 2.42
C ARG A 223 2.68 20.55 2.69
N ALA A 224 1.50 20.05 2.30
CA ALA A 224 0.25 20.70 2.68
C ALA A 224 0.00 20.66 4.21
N VAL A 225 0.49 19.65 4.93
CA VAL A 225 0.42 19.56 6.40
C VAL A 225 1.32 20.60 7.05
N THR A 226 2.60 20.62 6.65
CA THR A 226 3.61 21.54 7.23
C THR A 226 3.29 23.01 6.94
N GLU A 227 2.88 23.35 5.71
CA GLU A 227 2.54 24.73 5.30
C GLU A 227 1.24 25.24 5.97
N ALA A 228 0.30 24.33 6.29
CA ALA A 228 -0.89 24.69 7.05
C ALA A 228 -0.53 25.09 8.49
N GLY A 229 0.47 24.43 9.08
CA GLY A 229 1.00 24.71 10.42
C GLY A 229 1.88 25.97 10.49
N SER A 230 2.74 26.18 9.49
CA SER A 230 3.69 27.30 9.43
C SER A 230 3.03 28.65 9.11
N GLY A 231 1.79 28.64 8.61
CA GLY A 231 1.03 29.85 8.35
C GLY A 231 1.02 30.28 6.87
N SER A 232 1.20 29.38 5.91
CA SER A 232 0.91 29.63 4.49
C SER A 232 -0.30 28.84 3.99
N LEU A 233 -1.50 29.44 4.08
CA LEU A 233 -2.73 28.79 3.62
C LEU A 233 -2.73 28.57 2.10
N VAL A 234 -2.19 29.52 1.34
CA VAL A 234 -2.17 29.46 -0.13
C VAL A 234 -1.29 28.30 -0.60
N THR A 235 -0.08 28.16 -0.04
CA THR A 235 0.82 27.05 -0.38
C THR A 235 0.22 25.72 0.07
N ALA A 236 -0.38 25.66 1.26
CA ALA A 236 -1.04 24.45 1.74
C ALA A 236 -2.16 23.97 0.80
N ILE A 237 -3.03 24.89 0.36
CA ILE A 237 -4.12 24.57 -0.58
C ILE A 237 -3.56 24.14 -1.95
N ALA A 238 -2.53 24.84 -2.45
CA ALA A 238 -1.91 24.48 -3.73
C ALA A 238 -1.31 23.07 -3.70
N MET A 239 -0.59 22.72 -2.63
CA MET A 239 0.01 21.39 -2.47
C MET A 239 -1.05 20.30 -2.24
N LEU A 240 -2.14 20.62 -1.53
CA LEU A 240 -3.29 19.74 -1.39
C LEU A 240 -3.97 19.48 -2.74
N ALA A 241 -4.08 20.49 -3.60
CA ALA A 241 -4.61 20.33 -4.96
C ALA A 241 -3.69 19.42 -5.81
N VAL A 242 -2.37 19.59 -5.72
CA VAL A 242 -1.38 18.72 -6.40
C VAL A 242 -1.52 17.27 -5.93
N GLY A 243 -1.55 17.03 -4.62
CA GLY A 243 -1.74 15.69 -4.06
C GLY A 243 -3.08 15.06 -4.45
N THR A 244 -4.15 15.88 -4.50
CA THR A 244 -5.47 15.44 -4.96
C THR A 244 -5.45 15.06 -6.44
N GLY A 245 -4.77 15.85 -7.27
CA GLY A 245 -4.56 15.55 -8.68
C GLY A 245 -3.87 14.19 -8.88
N TRP A 246 -2.83 13.91 -8.10
CA TRP A 246 -2.18 12.60 -8.11
C TRP A 246 -3.09 11.47 -7.65
N LEU A 247 -3.86 11.67 -6.58
CA LEU A 247 -4.80 10.65 -6.11
C LEU A 247 -5.82 10.30 -7.21
N LEU A 248 -6.38 11.32 -7.86
CA LEU A 248 -7.31 11.13 -8.97
C LEU A 248 -6.65 10.45 -10.16
N LEU A 249 -5.43 10.83 -10.52
CA LEU A 249 -4.67 10.21 -11.61
C LEU A 249 -4.42 8.72 -11.33
N ILE A 250 -3.92 8.38 -10.14
CA ILE A 250 -3.64 6.99 -9.76
C ILE A 250 -4.95 6.19 -9.73
N ALA A 251 -6.01 6.73 -9.15
CA ALA A 251 -7.32 6.10 -9.13
C ALA A 251 -7.88 5.87 -10.55
N PHE A 252 -7.74 6.86 -11.43
CA PHE A 252 -8.17 6.76 -12.82
C PHE A 252 -7.38 5.71 -13.61
N VAL A 253 -6.05 5.71 -13.47
CA VAL A 253 -5.20 4.68 -14.09
C VAL A 253 -5.56 3.29 -13.57
N TRP A 254 -5.81 3.16 -12.27
CA TRP A 254 -6.24 1.90 -11.67
C TRP A 254 -7.60 1.43 -12.20
N ASP A 255 -8.59 2.33 -12.31
CA ASP A 255 -9.90 2.01 -12.90
C ASP A 255 -9.78 1.54 -14.35
N ARG A 256 -8.97 2.23 -15.17
CA ARG A 256 -8.68 1.79 -16.55
C ARG A 256 -8.01 0.42 -16.58
N LEU A 257 -7.03 0.17 -15.69
CA LEU A 257 -6.37 -1.14 -15.58
C LEU A 257 -7.37 -2.26 -15.26
N LEU A 258 -8.34 -2.00 -14.37
CA LEU A 258 -9.40 -2.95 -14.01
C LEU A 258 -10.41 -3.15 -15.15
N GLY A 259 -10.79 -2.08 -15.85
CA GLY A 259 -11.70 -2.12 -17.00
C GLY A 259 -11.20 -3.12 -18.05
N HIS A 260 -9.94 -3.00 -18.45
CA HIS A 260 -9.33 -3.90 -19.43
C HIS A 260 -9.28 -5.37 -18.97
N LEU A 261 -9.04 -5.64 -17.68
CA LEU A 261 -8.99 -7.00 -17.13
C LEU A 261 -10.35 -7.71 -17.12
N THR A 262 -11.44 -6.95 -17.08
CA THR A 262 -12.80 -7.50 -17.05
C THR A 262 -13.45 -7.63 -18.42
N THR A 263 -12.82 -7.10 -19.47
CA THR A 263 -13.30 -7.13 -20.86
C THR A 263 -12.49 -8.06 -21.75
N THR A 264 -11.27 -8.43 -21.37
CA THR A 264 -10.55 -9.54 -22.02
C THR A 264 -11.10 -10.86 -21.50
N PRO A 265 -11.74 -11.69 -22.35
CA PRO A 265 -12.17 -13.03 -21.95
C PRO A 265 -10.95 -13.84 -21.49
N GLU A 266 -11.16 -14.75 -20.53
CA GLU A 266 -10.18 -15.80 -20.28
C GLU A 266 -9.84 -16.46 -21.61
N ALA A 267 -8.55 -16.50 -21.95
CA ALA A 267 -8.09 -17.44 -22.96
C ALA A 267 -8.29 -18.82 -22.34
N VAL A 268 -9.48 -19.37 -22.56
CA VAL A 268 -9.78 -20.78 -22.27
C VAL A 268 -8.66 -21.53 -22.95
N THR A 269 -7.75 -22.09 -22.16
CA THR A 269 -6.84 -23.12 -22.63
C THR A 269 -7.75 -24.19 -23.20
N SER A 270 -7.84 -24.26 -24.52
CA SER A 270 -8.60 -25.30 -25.21
C SER A 270 -8.21 -26.63 -24.55
N PRO A 271 -9.19 -27.42 -24.08
CA PRO A 271 -8.87 -28.69 -23.46
C PRO A 271 -8.03 -29.46 -24.45
N THR A 272 -6.81 -29.81 -24.05
CA THR A 272 -5.92 -30.67 -24.81
C THR A 272 -6.75 -31.88 -25.19
N THR A 273 -7.05 -32.01 -26.49
CA THR A 273 -7.93 -33.04 -27.01
C THR A 273 -7.41 -34.36 -26.50
N ARG A 274 -8.17 -34.98 -25.58
CA ARG A 274 -7.86 -36.29 -25.02
C ARG A 274 -7.81 -37.24 -26.21
N ARG A 275 -6.60 -37.59 -26.65
CA ARG A 275 -6.39 -38.58 -27.71
C ARG A 275 -6.93 -39.89 -27.17
N ASN A 276 -8.17 -40.23 -27.56
CA ASN A 276 -8.78 -41.52 -27.29
C ASN A 276 -7.84 -42.60 -27.82
N GLY A 277 -7.11 -43.26 -26.90
CA GLY A 277 -6.41 -44.49 -27.18
C GLY A 277 -7.44 -45.55 -27.49
N HIS A 278 -7.45 -46.00 -28.75
CA HIS A 278 -8.25 -47.13 -29.21
C HIS A 278 -7.86 -48.40 -28.45
N GLY A 279 -8.84 -49.30 -28.34
CA GLY A 279 -8.91 -50.40 -27.39
C GLY A 279 -7.72 -51.35 -27.35
N PHE A 280 -7.42 -51.79 -26.14
CA PHE A 280 -6.90 -53.14 -25.92
C PHE A 280 -7.98 -53.99 -25.29
N ALA A 281 -8.16 -55.15 -25.90
CA ALA A 281 -9.22 -56.09 -25.72
C ALA A 281 -9.28 -56.68 -24.30
N ARG A 282 -10.51 -57.01 -23.90
CA ARG A 282 -10.84 -57.91 -22.80
C ARG A 282 -10.20 -59.28 -23.07
N LEU A 283 -9.56 -59.86 -22.06
CA LEU A 283 -9.45 -61.32 -21.91
C LEU A 283 -10.15 -61.69 -20.60
N PRO A 284 -11.15 -62.59 -20.62
CA PRO A 284 -11.65 -63.22 -19.41
C PRO A 284 -10.64 -64.27 -18.94
N GLY A 285 -10.51 -64.42 -17.62
CA GLY A 285 -9.95 -65.62 -17.03
C GLY A 285 -10.89 -66.82 -17.19
N TRP A 286 -10.31 -68.00 -16.91
CA TRP A 286 -10.83 -69.38 -16.97
C TRP A 286 -10.67 -70.05 -18.34
#